data_AF-A0A085LVA0-F1
#
_entry.id   AF-A0A085LVA0-F1
#
_cell.length_a   1.000
_cell.length_b   1.000
_cell.length_c   1.000
_cell.angle_alpha   90.00
_cell.angle_beta   90.00
_cell.angle_gamma   90.00
#
_symmetry.space_group_name_H-M   'P 1'
#
loop_
_entity.id
_entity.type
_entity.pdbx_description
1 polymer ?
#
loop_
_entity_poly.entity_id
_entity_poly.type
_entity_poly.pdbx_seq_one_letter_code
_entity_poly.pdbx_strand_id
1 'polypeptide(L)'
;EKIRRLGHSLNFNVRFESSCNLRSIVRSDKIKVPFDSRPGVVYEIKRGCNASYIGETGNTLFHRFDQHMKNVLTYKNSERRLNGEPTTGPGRPPPIEARKAMAKAIKASAVVEQGSQCSLDPRPKIICRESLFHLRRIKEALIKNNSAINRDHGVAVSEVWGALINKFQCCTLPS
;
A
#
# COMPACT_ATOMS: atom_id res chain seq x y z
N GLU A 1 -37.79 1.16 28.44
CA GLU A 1 -38.01 2.15 29.52
C GLU A 1 -37.60 1.67 30.91
N LYS A 2 -37.99 0.46 31.35
CA LYS A 2 -37.65 -0.08 32.70
C LYS A 2 -36.15 -0.10 33.03
N ILE A 3 -35.30 -0.51 32.10
CA ILE A 3 -33.83 -0.58 32.30
C ILE A 3 -33.22 0.81 32.53
N ARG A 4 -33.73 1.84 31.83
CA ARG A 4 -33.23 3.22 31.99
C ARG A 4 -33.58 3.78 33.37
N ARG A 5 -34.75 3.41 33.91
CA ARG A 5 -35.19 3.78 35.28
C ARG A 5 -34.33 3.07 36.34
N LEU A 6 -34.07 1.77 36.16
CA LEU A 6 -33.17 0.99 37.03
C LEU A 6 -31.74 1.54 37.04
N GLY A 7 -31.21 1.95 35.88
CA GLY A 7 -29.89 2.57 35.82
C GLY A 7 -29.81 3.89 36.60
N HIS A 8 -30.84 4.74 36.46
CA HIS A 8 -30.91 5.99 37.22
C HIS A 8 -30.94 5.75 38.74
N SER A 9 -31.65 4.73 39.23
CA SER A 9 -31.65 4.39 40.66
C SER A 9 -30.32 3.87 41.20
N LEU A 10 -29.45 3.38 40.31
CA LEU A 10 -28.13 2.82 40.64
C LEU A 10 -26.98 3.74 40.18
N ASN A 11 -27.30 5.01 39.87
CA ASN A 11 -26.36 6.04 39.46
C ASN A 11 -25.55 5.74 38.18
N PHE A 12 -26.08 4.94 37.26
CA PHE A 12 -25.49 4.70 35.95
C PHE A 12 -26.45 5.04 34.80
N ASN A 13 -25.91 5.62 33.74
CA ASN A 13 -26.72 6.12 32.63
C ASN A 13 -26.74 5.10 31.49
N VAL A 14 -27.93 4.63 31.11
CA VAL A 14 -28.12 3.64 30.04
C VAL A 14 -28.55 4.33 28.76
N ARG A 15 -27.71 4.25 27.73
CA ARG A 15 -28.03 4.72 26.38
C ARG A 15 -28.36 3.52 25.48
N PHE A 16 -29.51 3.57 24.83
CA PHE A 16 -29.86 2.61 23.80
C PHE A 16 -29.37 3.13 22.46
N GLU A 17 -28.55 2.35 21.78
CA GLU A 17 -28.11 2.62 20.42
C GLU A 17 -29.08 1.93 19.46
N SER A 18 -29.66 2.67 18.52
CA SER A 18 -30.55 2.08 17.53
C SER A 18 -29.75 1.25 16.53
N SER A 19 -30.25 0.06 16.19
CA SER A 19 -29.68 -0.73 15.10
C SER A 19 -29.75 0.02 13.77
N CYS A 20 -28.93 -0.38 12.81
CA CYS A 20 -28.94 0.14 11.45
C CYS A 20 -30.38 0.13 10.89
N ASN A 21 -30.88 1.28 10.42
CA ASN A 21 -32.23 1.38 9.89
C ASN A 21 -32.35 0.63 8.55
N LEU A 22 -33.56 0.18 8.19
CA LEU A 22 -33.82 -0.56 6.95
C LEU A 22 -33.29 0.18 5.70
N ARG A 23 -33.38 1.52 5.70
CA ARG A 23 -32.86 2.36 4.62
C ARG A 23 -31.35 2.21 4.43
N SER A 24 -30.57 2.09 5.51
CA SER A 24 -29.12 1.85 5.46
C SER A 24 -28.77 0.45 4.96
N ILE A 25 -29.67 -0.53 5.15
CA ILE A 25 -29.52 -1.91 4.68
C ILE A 25 -29.89 -2.02 3.19
N VAL A 26 -30.97 -1.35 2.76
CA VAL A 26 -31.53 -1.44 1.40
C VAL A 26 -30.83 -0.50 0.42
N ARG A 27 -30.17 0.57 0.88
CA ARG A 27 -29.33 1.41 0.01
C ARG A 27 -27.98 0.75 -0.27
N SER A 28 -28.00 -0.20 -1.18
CA SER A 28 -26.83 -0.60 -1.98
C SER A 28 -26.71 0.27 -3.24
N ASP A 29 -26.97 1.59 -3.16
CA ASP A 29 -26.93 2.52 -4.31
C ASP A 29 -25.51 2.92 -4.71
N LYS A 30 -24.51 2.60 -3.88
CA LYS A 30 -23.11 2.87 -4.20
C LYS A 30 -22.71 1.95 -5.33
N ILE A 31 -22.47 2.54 -6.50
CA ILE A 31 -21.80 1.90 -7.64
C ILE A 31 -20.65 1.07 -7.07
N LYS A 32 -20.73 -0.25 -7.27
CA LYS A 32 -19.69 -1.16 -6.80
C LYS A 32 -18.41 -0.78 -7.53
N VAL A 33 -17.48 -0.13 -6.82
CA VAL A 33 -16.16 0.20 -7.37
C VAL A 33 -15.56 -1.09 -7.95
N PRO A 34 -15.06 -1.08 -9.20
CA PRO A 34 -14.40 -2.22 -9.81
C PRO A 34 -13.31 -2.76 -8.90
N PHE A 35 -13.09 -4.07 -8.90
CA PHE A 35 -12.16 -4.72 -7.97
C PHE A 35 -10.77 -4.06 -7.95
N ASP A 36 -10.26 -3.70 -9.13
CA ASP A 36 -8.92 -3.12 -9.32
C ASP A 36 -8.78 -1.68 -8.82
N SER A 37 -9.90 -0.99 -8.62
CA SER A 37 -9.95 0.38 -8.13
C SER A 37 -10.24 0.47 -6.62
N ARG A 38 -10.26 -0.66 -5.91
CA ARG A 38 -10.56 -0.69 -4.47
C ARG A 38 -9.30 -0.41 -3.63
N PRO A 39 -9.44 0.35 -2.52
CA PRO A 39 -8.34 0.58 -1.59
C PRO A 39 -8.13 -0.58 -0.62
N GLY A 40 -6.96 -0.60 0.05
CA GLY A 40 -6.63 -1.57 1.10
C GLY A 40 -6.32 -2.95 0.55
N VAL A 41 -5.34 -2.99 -0.34
CA VAL A 41 -4.95 -4.17 -1.10
C VAL A 41 -3.52 -4.55 -0.78
N VAL A 42 -3.28 -5.86 -0.71
CA VAL A 42 -1.95 -6.45 -0.80
C VAL A 42 -1.69 -6.70 -2.27
N TYR A 43 -0.58 -6.18 -2.76
CA TYR A 43 -0.22 -6.21 -4.16
C TYR A 43 1.21 -6.72 -4.35
N GLU A 44 1.44 -7.29 -5.51
CA GLU A 44 2.74 -7.71 -6.01
C GLU A 44 3.14 -6.80 -7.17
N ILE A 45 4.41 -6.44 -7.25
CA ILE A 45 5.03 -5.85 -8.42
C ILE A 45 6.05 -6.85 -8.92
N LYS A 46 5.72 -7.54 -10.02
CA LYS A 46 6.64 -8.46 -10.67
C LYS A 46 7.54 -7.71 -11.65
N ARG A 47 8.82 -8.06 -11.67
CA ARG A 47 9.76 -7.75 -12.74
C ARG A 47 10.11 -9.04 -13.47
N GLY A 48 10.48 -8.93 -14.75
CA GLY A 48 10.91 -10.09 -15.53
C GLY A 48 12.28 -10.68 -15.14
N CYS A 49 12.96 -10.14 -14.13
CA CYS A 49 14.22 -10.65 -13.61
C CYS A 49 14.07 -11.56 -12.37
N ASN A 50 12.95 -12.30 -12.27
CA ASN A 50 12.57 -13.13 -11.11
C ASN A 50 12.51 -12.36 -9.78
N ALA A 51 12.39 -11.04 -9.87
CA ALA A 51 12.34 -10.14 -8.74
C ALA A 51 10.89 -9.71 -8.55
N SER A 52 10.31 -10.03 -7.41
CA SER A 52 8.96 -9.61 -7.01
C SER A 52 9.01 -8.79 -5.73
N TYR A 53 8.23 -7.73 -5.67
CA TYR A 53 7.99 -6.95 -4.46
C TYR A 53 6.53 -7.11 -4.04
N ILE A 54 6.27 -7.46 -2.79
CA ILE A 54 4.92 -7.51 -2.24
C ILE A 54 4.78 -6.37 -1.21
N GLY A 55 3.72 -5.59 -1.34
CA GLY A 55 3.40 -4.51 -0.43
C GLY A 55 1.92 -4.45 -0.10
N GLU A 56 1.58 -3.74 0.97
CA GLU A 56 0.19 -3.39 1.32
C GLU A 56 -0.02 -1.88 1.14
N THR A 57 -1.18 -1.48 0.64
CA THR A 57 -1.56 -0.07 0.51
C THR A 57 -2.98 0.17 0.97
N GLY A 58 -3.17 1.19 1.81
CA GLY A 58 -4.49 1.70 2.18
C GLY A 58 -5.19 2.49 1.07
N ASN A 59 -4.45 2.87 0.02
CA ASN A 59 -4.97 3.51 -1.19
C ASN A 59 -5.22 2.46 -2.28
N THR A 60 -5.56 2.90 -3.50
CA THR A 60 -5.64 2.00 -4.66
C THR A 60 -4.25 1.51 -5.08
N LEU A 61 -4.20 0.35 -5.74
CA LEU A 61 -2.96 -0.16 -6.34
C LEU A 61 -2.37 0.86 -7.32
N PHE A 62 -3.20 1.46 -8.18
CA PHE A 62 -2.78 2.46 -9.14
C PHE A 62 -2.07 3.65 -8.47
N HIS A 63 -2.66 4.20 -7.39
CA HIS A 63 -2.06 5.31 -6.65
C HIS A 63 -0.69 4.93 -6.09
N ARG A 64 -0.56 3.72 -5.53
CA ARG A 64 0.70 3.27 -4.97
C ARG A 64 1.75 2.98 -6.06
N PHE A 65 1.32 2.42 -7.18
CA PHE A 65 2.18 2.15 -8.31
C PHE A 65 2.73 3.45 -8.94
N ASP A 66 1.90 4.49 -9.08
CA ASP A 66 2.34 5.81 -9.55
C ASP A 66 3.42 6.42 -8.63
N GLN A 67 3.28 6.27 -7.30
CA GLN A 67 4.32 6.69 -6.36
C GLN A 67 5.66 5.98 -6.61
N HIS A 68 5.63 4.66 -6.82
CA HIS A 68 6.83 3.91 -7.18
C HIS A 68 7.42 4.38 -8.51
N MET A 69 6.58 4.61 -9.53
CA MET A 69 7.03 5.05 -10.85
C MET A 69 7.66 6.45 -10.84
N LYS A 70 7.19 7.36 -9.97
CA LYS A 70 7.84 8.67 -9.75
C LYS A 70 9.27 8.52 -9.23
N ASN A 71 9.50 7.59 -8.30
CA ASN A 71 10.83 7.30 -7.79
C ASN A 71 11.71 6.62 -8.86
N VAL A 72 11.15 5.70 -9.65
CA VAL A 72 11.83 5.07 -10.80
C VAL A 72 12.25 6.13 -11.83
N LEU A 73 11.36 7.06 -12.16
CA LEU A 73 11.65 8.15 -13.09
C LEU A 73 12.76 9.05 -12.54
N THR A 74 12.71 9.39 -11.25
CA THR A 74 13.75 10.18 -10.57
C THR A 74 15.11 9.50 -10.64
N TYR A 75 15.14 8.18 -10.42
CA TYR A 75 16.35 7.36 -10.55
C TYR A 75 16.89 7.41 -11.98
N LYS A 76 16.09 7.02 -12.98
CA LYS A 76 16.49 6.99 -14.41
C LYS A 76 16.97 8.36 -14.91
N ASN A 77 16.31 9.44 -14.50
CA ASN A 77 16.72 10.80 -14.89
C ASN A 77 18.07 11.19 -14.27
N SER A 78 18.32 10.77 -13.03
CA SER A 78 19.59 11.04 -12.34
C SER A 78 20.73 10.19 -12.90
N GLU A 79 20.45 8.94 -13.24
CA GLU A 79 21.38 8.03 -13.93
C GLU A 79 21.81 8.59 -15.29
N ARG A 80 20.86 9.02 -16.12
CA ARG A 80 21.16 9.68 -17.41
C ARG A 80 22.04 10.92 -17.26
N ARG A 81 21.78 11.76 -16.25
CA ARG A 81 22.63 12.92 -15.92
C ARG A 81 24.04 12.51 -15.52
N LEU A 82 24.19 11.42 -14.77
CA LEU A 82 25.49 10.89 -14.36
C LEU A 82 26.29 10.38 -15.57
N ASN A 83 25.59 9.80 -16.56
CA ASN A 83 26.18 9.29 -17.80
C ASN A 83 26.42 10.39 -18.86
N GLY A 84 26.09 11.65 -18.57
CA GLY A 84 26.27 12.77 -19.50
C GLY A 84 25.25 12.82 -20.64
N GLU A 85 24.13 12.11 -20.54
CA GLU A 85 23.09 12.12 -21.56
C GLU A 85 22.29 13.45 -21.56
N PRO A 86 21.81 13.89 -22.74
CA PRO A 86 20.96 15.08 -22.84
C PRO A 86 19.67 14.93 -22.01
N THR A 87 19.34 15.96 -21.23
CA THR A 87 18.04 16.03 -20.55
C THR A 87 16.90 16.13 -21.57
N THR A 88 16.11 15.07 -21.70
CA THR A 88 14.84 15.07 -22.43
C THR A 88 13.77 15.79 -21.61
N GLY A 89 13.70 17.13 -21.68
CA GLY A 89 12.60 17.90 -21.11
C GLY A 89 12.90 19.39 -20.93
N PRO A 90 11.87 20.26 -20.97
CA PRO A 90 12.03 21.68 -20.67
C PRO A 90 12.21 21.89 -19.17
N GLY A 91 13.22 22.67 -18.77
CA GLY A 91 13.40 23.13 -17.40
C GLY A 91 14.82 23.02 -16.85
N ARG A 92 15.02 23.63 -15.68
CA ARG A 92 16.30 23.63 -14.96
C ARG A 92 16.55 22.25 -14.33
N PRO A 93 17.77 21.69 -14.44
CA PRO A 93 18.13 20.47 -13.71
C PRO A 93 17.92 20.65 -12.20
N PRO A 94 17.46 19.60 -11.48
CA PRO A 94 17.34 19.66 -10.03
C PRO A 94 18.68 20.05 -9.38
N PRO A 95 18.68 20.92 -8.35
CA PRO A 95 19.91 21.33 -7.65
C PRO A 95 20.64 20.16 -6.97
N ILE A 96 19.92 19.07 -6.71
CA ILE A 96 20.46 17.88 -6.08
C ILE A 96 21.38 17.15 -7.07
N GLU A 97 22.57 16.80 -6.57
CA GLU A 97 23.53 15.96 -7.28
C GLU A 97 22.90 14.63 -7.71
N ALA A 98 23.22 14.18 -8.93
CA ALA A 98 22.66 12.97 -9.52
C ALA A 98 22.79 11.74 -8.58
N ARG A 99 23.98 11.50 -8.03
CA ARG A 99 24.21 10.37 -7.11
C ARG A 99 23.35 10.45 -5.84
N LYS A 100 23.19 11.64 -5.26
CA LYS A 100 22.35 11.86 -4.08
C LYS A 100 20.87 11.67 -4.39
N ALA A 101 20.43 12.09 -5.58
CA ALA A 101 19.06 11.85 -6.05
C ALA A 101 18.77 10.36 -6.28
N MET A 102 19.72 9.62 -6.86
CA MET A 102 19.61 8.15 -7.02
C MET A 102 19.52 7.44 -5.67
N ALA A 103 20.42 7.76 -4.72
CA ALA A 103 20.39 7.17 -3.38
C ALA A 103 19.08 7.48 -2.64
N LYS A 104 18.55 8.71 -2.79
CA LYS A 104 17.24 9.08 -2.25
C LYS A 104 16.10 8.28 -2.88
N ALA A 105 16.14 8.03 -4.19
CA ALA A 105 15.12 7.26 -4.90
C ALA A 105 15.15 5.78 -4.51
N ILE A 106 16.35 5.18 -4.38
CA ILE A 106 16.55 3.81 -3.87
C ILE A 106 15.93 3.69 -2.47
N LYS A 107 16.33 4.57 -1.54
CA LYS A 107 15.83 4.57 -0.15
C LYS A 107 14.31 4.82 -0.03
N ALA A 108 13.70 5.41 -1.04
CA ALA A 108 12.29 5.75 -1.05
C ALA A 108 11.42 4.71 -1.76
N SER A 109 11.99 3.70 -2.41
CA SER A 109 11.21 2.70 -3.16
C SER A 109 11.94 1.38 -3.40
N ALA A 110 11.37 0.29 -2.88
CA ALA A 110 11.89 -1.07 -3.05
C ALA A 110 11.96 -1.45 -4.51
N VAL A 111 10.98 -0.98 -5.28
CA VAL A 111 10.88 -1.22 -6.73
C VAL A 111 12.06 -0.59 -7.48
N VAL A 112 12.60 0.52 -6.95
CA VAL A 112 13.80 1.19 -7.49
C VAL A 112 15.04 0.44 -7.06
N GLU A 113 15.16 0.09 -5.78
CA GLU A 113 16.26 -0.73 -5.27
C GLU A 113 16.39 -2.04 -6.07
N GLN A 114 15.31 -2.83 -6.11
CA GLN A 114 15.25 -4.16 -6.70
C GLN A 114 15.53 -4.20 -8.21
N GLY A 115 15.28 -3.13 -8.95
CA GLY A 115 15.60 -3.18 -10.38
C GLY A 115 16.17 -1.90 -10.95
N SER A 116 16.96 -1.22 -10.14
CA SER A 116 18.21 -0.62 -10.62
C SER A 116 19.03 -1.62 -11.46
N GLN A 117 18.93 -2.92 -11.13
CA GLN A 117 19.63 -4.02 -11.81
C GLN A 117 18.86 -4.66 -12.98
N CYS A 118 17.63 -4.23 -13.28
CA CYS A 118 16.78 -4.85 -14.29
C CYS A 118 16.20 -3.82 -15.27
N SER A 119 16.21 -4.13 -16.56
CA SER A 119 15.71 -3.25 -17.62
C SER A 119 14.20 -3.37 -17.88
N LEU A 120 13.55 -4.43 -17.41
CA LEU A 120 12.13 -4.72 -17.68
C LEU A 120 11.18 -3.91 -16.80
N ASP A 121 10.04 -3.53 -17.38
CA ASP A 121 9.01 -2.73 -16.74
C ASP A 121 8.30 -3.47 -15.60
N PRO A 122 8.08 -2.82 -14.45
CA PRO A 122 7.37 -3.40 -13.32
C PRO A 122 5.88 -3.60 -13.64
N ARG A 123 5.34 -4.79 -13.31
CA ARG A 123 3.94 -5.14 -13.52
C ARG A 123 3.21 -5.31 -12.17
N PRO A 124 2.29 -4.39 -11.82
CA PRO A 124 1.55 -4.48 -10.57
C PRO A 124 0.38 -5.47 -10.69
N LYS A 125 0.11 -6.24 -9.63
CA LYS A 125 -0.98 -7.21 -9.52
C LYS A 125 -1.55 -7.19 -8.10
N ILE A 126 -2.87 -7.23 -7.95
CA ILE A 126 -3.50 -7.42 -6.64
C ILE A 126 -3.41 -8.92 -6.27
N ILE A 127 -2.85 -9.23 -5.10
CA ILE A 127 -2.82 -10.60 -4.55
C ILE A 127 -4.07 -10.84 -3.72
N CYS A 128 -4.38 -9.92 -2.80
CA CYS A 128 -5.51 -10.08 -1.89
C CYS A 128 -5.98 -8.74 -1.31
N ARG A 129 -7.15 -8.79 -0.69
CA ARG A 129 -7.80 -7.64 -0.07
C ARG A 129 -8.24 -8.00 1.34
N GLU A 130 -7.94 -7.11 2.29
CA GLU A 130 -8.57 -7.11 3.60
C GLU A 130 -9.98 -6.50 3.48
N SER A 131 -11.02 -7.32 3.65
CA SER A 131 -12.43 -6.90 3.52
C SER A 131 -12.93 -6.17 4.77
N LEU A 132 -12.31 -6.43 5.93
CA LEU A 132 -12.67 -5.83 7.20
C LEU A 132 -11.95 -4.50 7.41
N PHE A 133 -12.69 -3.39 7.29
CA PHE A 133 -12.14 -2.03 7.40
C PHE A 133 -11.40 -1.78 8.73
N HIS A 134 -11.88 -2.33 9.85
CA HIS A 134 -11.23 -2.16 11.15
C HIS A 134 -9.88 -2.90 11.22
N LEU A 135 -9.81 -4.13 10.70
CA LEU A 135 -8.54 -4.87 10.62
C LEU A 135 -7.54 -4.15 9.71
N ARG A 136 -8.02 -3.57 8.60
CA ARG A 136 -7.20 -2.74 7.73
C ARG A 136 -6.61 -1.55 8.47
N ARG A 137 -7.42 -0.79 9.23
CA ARG A 137 -6.90 0.35 10.01
C ARG A 137 -5.86 -0.06 11.06
N ILE A 138 -6.04 -1.22 11.68
CA ILE A 138 -5.09 -1.78 12.66
C ILE A 138 -3.79 -2.20 11.96
N LYS A 139 -3.89 -2.97 10.86
CA LYS A 139 -2.74 -3.39 10.04
C LYS A 139 -1.99 -2.17 9.50
N GLU A 140 -2.69 -1.19 8.94
CA GLU A 140 -2.09 0.06 8.45
C GLU A 140 -1.36 0.84 9.55
N ALA A 141 -1.93 0.95 10.76
CA ALA A 141 -1.27 1.63 11.87
C ALA A 141 0.00 0.90 12.31
N LEU A 142 -0.04 -0.44 12.37
CA LEU A 142 1.11 -1.28 12.70
C LEU A 142 2.20 -1.21 11.62
N ILE A 143 1.82 -1.22 10.34
CA ILE A 143 2.74 -1.13 9.21
C ILE A 143 3.37 0.26 9.11
N LYS A 144 2.61 1.33 9.34
CA LYS A 144 3.15 2.71 9.34
C LYS A 144 4.15 2.95 10.46
N ASN A 145 3.94 2.34 11.62
CA ASN A 145 4.83 2.48 12.78
C ASN A 145 6.03 1.53 12.73
N ASN A 146 6.00 0.49 11.89
CA ASN A 146 7.09 -0.47 11.77
C ASN A 146 8.06 -0.09 10.64
N SER A 147 9.13 0.59 11.02
CA SER A 147 10.23 0.99 10.14
C SER A 147 11.06 -0.18 9.60
N ALA A 148 10.75 -1.44 9.90
CA ALA A 148 11.48 -2.63 9.42
C ALA A 148 10.67 -3.49 8.43
N ILE A 149 9.34 -3.46 8.50
CA ILE A 149 8.45 -4.18 7.56
C ILE A 149 8.29 -3.39 6.26
N ASN A 150 8.61 -2.10 6.30
CA ASN A 150 8.45 -1.19 5.19
C ASN A 150 9.59 -0.13 5.24
N ARG A 151 10.84 -0.44 4.78
CA ARG A 151 12.00 0.50 4.77
C ARG A 151 12.18 1.47 3.60
N ASP A 152 11.59 1.22 2.46
CA ASP A 152 11.10 2.27 1.54
C ASP A 152 9.71 2.80 1.88
N HIS A 153 9.15 2.29 2.96
CA HIS A 153 8.10 1.30 2.73
C HIS A 153 8.49 0.07 1.86
N GLY A 154 9.57 -0.64 2.20
CA GLY A 154 10.01 -1.95 1.68
C GLY A 154 11.33 -2.42 2.33
N VAL A 155 11.29 -3.56 3.04
CA VAL A 155 12.36 -4.57 2.95
C VAL A 155 11.66 -5.78 2.37
N ALA A 156 12.35 -6.54 1.53
CA ALA A 156 11.90 -7.83 1.06
C ALA A 156 11.13 -8.59 2.14
N VAL A 157 9.99 -9.12 1.71
CA VAL A 157 9.08 -9.89 2.54
C VAL A 157 9.85 -11.05 3.17
N SER A 158 10.13 -10.92 4.47
CA SER A 158 10.64 -12.02 5.30
C SER A 158 9.74 -13.25 5.10
N GLU A 159 10.33 -14.45 5.11
CA GLU A 159 9.63 -15.75 5.06
C GLU A 159 8.39 -15.81 5.97
N VAL A 160 8.38 -15.02 7.03
CA VAL A 160 7.27 -14.80 7.97
C VAL A 160 5.94 -14.47 7.27
N TRP A 161 5.94 -13.69 6.19
CA TRP A 161 4.70 -13.37 5.46
C TRP A 161 4.23 -14.52 4.56
N GLY A 162 5.15 -15.27 3.94
CA GLY A 162 4.78 -16.51 3.25
C GLY A 162 4.14 -17.50 4.22
N ALA A 163 4.72 -17.65 5.40
CA ALA A 163 4.16 -18.45 6.48
C ALA A 163 2.83 -17.91 7.01
N LEU A 164 2.67 -16.59 7.16
CA LEU A 164 1.40 -15.95 7.58
C LEU A 164 0.30 -16.12 6.53
N ILE A 165 0.62 -15.90 5.26
CA ILE A 165 -0.34 -16.03 4.16
C ILE A 165 -0.80 -17.49 4.02
N ASN A 166 0.14 -18.45 4.12
CA ASN A 166 -0.18 -19.88 4.12
C ASN A 166 -0.94 -20.32 5.38
N LYS A 167 -0.55 -19.84 6.57
CA LYS A 167 -1.14 -20.25 7.86
C LYS A 167 -2.54 -19.68 8.08
N PHE A 168 -2.77 -18.43 7.70
CA PHE A 168 -4.06 -17.77 7.86
C PHE A 168 -4.96 -17.92 6.62
N GLN A 169 -4.47 -18.59 5.58
CA GLN A 169 -5.14 -18.72 4.27
C GLN A 169 -5.71 -17.39 3.75
N CYS A 170 -5.07 -16.27 4.11
CA CYS A 170 -5.59 -14.95 3.79
C CYS A 170 -5.56 -14.68 2.28
N CYS A 171 -4.68 -15.36 1.56
CA CYS A 171 -4.44 -15.20 0.12
C CYS A 171 -3.84 -16.49 -0.46
N THR A 172 -4.20 -16.87 -1.69
CA THR A 172 -3.45 -17.89 -2.45
C THR A 172 -2.30 -17.19 -3.16
N LEU A 173 -1.06 -17.48 -2.75
CA LEU A 173 0.11 -17.04 -3.52
C LEU A 173 0.15 -17.83 -4.82
N PRO A 174 0.35 -17.18 -5.99
CA PRO A 174 0.61 -17.92 -7.22
C PRO A 174 1.91 -18.69 -7.05
N SER A 175 1.89 -19.95 -7.47
CA SER A 175 3.04 -20.86 -7.57
C SER A 175 4.18 -20.26 -8.39
#